data_AF-A0A8R2BBD0-F1
#
_entry.id   AF-A0A8R2BBD0-F1
#
_cell.length_a   1.000
_cell.length_b   1.000
_cell.length_c   1.000
_cell.angle_alpha   90.00
_cell.angle_beta   90.00
_cell.angle_gamma   90.00
#
_symmetry.space_group_name_H-M   'P 1'
#
loop_
_entity.id
_entity.type
_entity.pdbx_description
1 polymer ?
#
loop_
_entity_poly.entity_id
_entity_poly.type
_entity_poly.pdbx_seq_one_letter_code
_entity_poly.pdbx_strand_id
1 'polypeptide(L)'
;VTEKNGSHLPQCVICHTVLSNDAMRPGRLERHLITNHPSLKDKPIDFFHAKINSVKRMKLDSTGHFARENEKLMEASYEIALLIAKDKKPHTIGESLVKPCLFTACKTILNEESCAKVAKISLSNDTIKRRIDEMAHDLKNQIIEKLNKSPFFSLQCDETTDISQNSQLLFY
;
A
#
# COMPACT_ATOMS: atom_id res chain seq x y z
N VAL A 1 6.84 -17.36 -3.61
CA VAL A 1 7.80 -18.18 -2.84
C VAL A 1 7.69 -17.70 -1.42
N THR A 2 7.13 -18.52 -0.55
CA THR A 2 6.97 -18.18 0.88
C THR A 2 7.97 -19.00 1.66
N GLU A 3 8.85 -18.33 2.42
CA GLU A 3 9.75 -19.00 3.34
C GLU A 3 8.98 -19.40 4.59
N LYS A 4 8.91 -20.70 4.84
CA LYS A 4 8.55 -21.24 6.15
C LYS A 4 9.60 -22.30 6.49
N ASN A 5 10.32 -22.08 7.59
CA ASN A 5 11.35 -22.98 8.13
C ASN A 5 12.50 -23.32 7.15
N GLY A 6 12.95 -22.36 6.33
CA GLY A 6 14.08 -22.55 5.41
C GLY A 6 13.80 -23.44 4.20
N SER A 7 12.54 -23.79 3.95
CA SER A 7 12.12 -24.58 2.78
C SER A 7 11.23 -23.74 1.84
N HIS A 8 11.55 -23.76 0.53
CA HIS A 8 10.75 -23.11 -0.49
C HIS A 8 9.55 -23.98 -0.84
N LEU A 9 8.34 -23.54 -0.45
CA LEU A 9 7.11 -24.22 -0.80
C LEU A 9 6.42 -23.58 -2.01
N PRO A 10 5.81 -24.37 -2.91
CA PRO A 10 5.02 -23.89 -4.02
C PRO A 10 3.75 -23.21 -3.54
N GLN A 11 3.27 -22.21 -4.28
CA GLN A 11 2.10 -21.43 -3.93
C GLN A 11 1.21 -21.25 -5.16
N CYS A 12 -0.11 -21.44 -4.99
CA CYS A 12 -1.06 -21.20 -6.06
C CYS A 12 -1.20 -19.71 -6.34
N VAL A 13 -1.05 -19.28 -7.59
CA VAL A 13 -1.12 -17.85 -7.98
C VAL A 13 -2.55 -17.29 -8.02
N ILE A 14 -3.56 -18.15 -7.92
CA ILE A 14 -4.99 -17.77 -7.97
C ILE A 14 -5.51 -17.56 -6.53
N CYS A 15 -5.42 -18.60 -5.70
CA CYS A 15 -5.95 -18.62 -4.33
C CYS A 15 -4.90 -18.38 -3.25
N HIS A 16 -3.62 -18.33 -3.61
CA HIS A 16 -2.52 -18.04 -2.69
C HIS A 16 -2.25 -19.09 -1.62
N THR A 17 -2.96 -20.22 -1.66
CA THR A 17 -2.70 -21.35 -0.79
C THR A 17 -1.27 -21.86 -1.02
N VAL A 18 -0.52 -21.97 0.08
CA VAL A 18 0.79 -22.65 0.09
C VAL A 18 0.53 -24.13 -0.05
N LEU A 19 1.09 -24.72 -1.10
CA LEU A 19 0.94 -26.12 -1.44
C LEU A 19 2.15 -26.89 -0.91
N SER A 20 1.98 -28.20 -0.68
CA SER A 20 3.13 -29.07 -0.41
C SER A 20 3.96 -29.25 -1.69
N ASN A 21 5.25 -29.57 -1.54
CA ASN A 21 6.10 -29.91 -2.70
C ASN A 21 5.49 -31.04 -3.55
N ASP A 22 4.81 -31.98 -2.90
CA ASP A 22 4.16 -33.11 -3.56
C ASP A 22 2.96 -32.69 -4.42
N ALA A 23 2.37 -31.51 -4.18
CA ALA A 23 1.30 -30.95 -4.99
C ALA A 23 1.77 -30.48 -6.38
N MET A 24 3.08 -30.33 -6.60
CA MET A 24 3.64 -29.93 -7.91
C MET A 24 3.66 -31.06 -8.95
N ARG A 25 3.30 -32.29 -8.56
CA ARG A 25 3.10 -33.36 -9.53
C ARG A 25 1.94 -32.99 -10.48
N PRO A 26 2.05 -33.20 -11.80
CA PRO A 26 1.07 -32.75 -12.78
C PRO A 26 -0.38 -33.09 -12.42
N GLY A 27 -0.67 -34.36 -12.10
CA GLY A 27 -2.03 -34.78 -11.76
C GLY A 27 -2.56 -34.27 -10.41
N ARG A 28 -1.70 -33.78 -9.52
CA ARG A 28 -2.14 -33.14 -8.25
C ARG A 28 -2.35 -31.65 -8.42
N LEU A 29 -1.50 -30.99 -9.21
CA LEU A 29 -1.65 -29.59 -9.56
C LEU A 29 -2.89 -29.36 -10.44
N GLU A 30 -3.12 -30.23 -11.42
CA GLU A 30 -4.31 -30.24 -12.27
C GLU A 30 -5.57 -30.47 -11.44
N ARG A 31 -5.55 -31.44 -10.51
CA ARG A 31 -6.67 -31.64 -9.58
C ARG A 31 -6.94 -30.38 -8.77
N HIS A 32 -5.90 -29.75 -8.21
CA HIS A 32 -6.06 -28.50 -7.46
C HIS A 32 -6.73 -27.41 -8.32
N LEU A 33 -6.30 -27.26 -9.58
CA LEU A 33 -6.89 -26.30 -10.51
C LEU A 33 -8.37 -26.62 -10.78
N ILE A 34 -8.71 -27.87 -11.08
CA ILE A 34 -10.08 -28.27 -11.41
C ILE A 34 -11.00 -28.18 -10.18
N THR A 35 -10.55 -28.61 -9.01
CA THR A 35 -11.40 -28.66 -7.81
C THR A 35 -11.58 -27.28 -7.17
N ASN A 36 -10.53 -26.47 -7.11
CA ASN A 36 -10.59 -25.17 -6.42
C ASN A 36 -10.87 -24.01 -7.39
N HIS A 37 -10.57 -24.18 -8.68
CA HIS A 37 -10.69 -23.14 -9.72
C HIS A 37 -11.35 -23.67 -11.02
N PRO A 38 -12.54 -24.31 -10.94
CA PRO A 38 -13.16 -24.95 -12.09
C PRO A 38 -13.41 -24.00 -13.27
N SER A 39 -13.67 -22.72 -13.00
CA SER A 39 -13.89 -21.68 -14.01
C SER A 39 -12.61 -21.23 -14.74
N LEU A 40 -11.43 -21.66 -14.27
CA LEU A 40 -10.13 -21.25 -14.81
C LEU A 40 -9.37 -22.40 -15.47
N LYS A 41 -9.93 -23.62 -15.48
CA LYS A 41 -9.27 -24.82 -16.01
C LYS A 41 -8.85 -24.70 -17.48
N ASP A 42 -9.66 -24.00 -18.29
CA ASP A 42 -9.47 -23.86 -19.73
C ASP A 42 -8.78 -22.54 -20.13
N LYS A 43 -8.27 -21.78 -19.15
CA LYS A 43 -7.59 -20.52 -19.44
C LYS A 43 -6.21 -20.77 -20.06
N PRO A 44 -5.76 -19.93 -21.01
CA PRO A 44 -4.45 -20.07 -21.63
C PRO A 44 -3.33 -19.78 -20.60
N ILE A 45 -2.14 -20.32 -20.84
CA ILE A 45 -0.99 -20.15 -19.94
C ILE A 45 -0.63 -18.67 -19.68
N ASP A 46 -0.85 -17.81 -20.67
CA ASP A 46 -0.60 -16.36 -20.57
C ASP A 46 -1.43 -15.69 -19.46
N PHE A 47 -2.65 -16.18 -19.21
CA PHE A 47 -3.47 -15.72 -18.10
C PHE A 47 -2.77 -15.96 -16.76
N PHE A 48 -2.15 -17.14 -16.59
CA PHE A 48 -1.42 -17.49 -15.38
C PHE A 48 -0.09 -16.73 -15.26
N HIS A 49 0.61 -16.50 -16.37
CA HIS A 49 1.80 -15.63 -16.40
C HIS A 49 1.49 -14.20 -15.97
N ALA A 50 0.39 -13.61 -16.47
CA ALA A 50 -0.07 -12.30 -16.02
C ALA A 50 -0.37 -12.30 -14.51
N LYS A 51 -0.94 -13.40 -13.98
CA LYS A 51 -1.20 -13.55 -12.55
C LYS A 51 0.07 -13.66 -11.70
N ILE A 52 1.09 -14.37 -12.18
CA ILE A 52 2.41 -14.41 -11.54
C ILE A 52 2.98 -12.99 -11.39
N ASN A 53 2.92 -12.18 -12.45
CA ASN A 53 3.41 -10.81 -12.43
C ASN A 53 2.59 -9.91 -11.50
N SER A 54 1.28 -10.16 -11.35
CA SER A 54 0.45 -9.52 -10.33
C SER A 54 0.91 -9.91 -8.93
N VAL A 55 1.16 -11.19 -8.68
CA VAL A 55 1.54 -11.74 -7.38
C VAL A 55 2.92 -11.25 -6.93
N LYS A 56 3.89 -11.20 -7.83
CA LYS A 56 5.23 -10.65 -7.54
C LYS A 56 5.21 -9.18 -7.10
N ARG A 57 4.18 -8.43 -7.50
CA ARG A 57 3.98 -7.02 -7.10
C ARG A 57 3.21 -6.84 -5.80
N MET A 58 2.59 -7.91 -5.28
CA MET A 58 1.86 -7.85 -4.01
C MET A 58 2.85 -7.97 -2.84
N LYS A 59 2.82 -7.02 -1.91
CA LYS A 59 3.59 -7.10 -0.66
C LYS A 59 2.94 -8.14 0.27
N LEU A 60 3.77 -9.01 0.84
CA LEU A 60 3.37 -9.89 1.94
C LEU A 60 3.32 -9.07 3.23
N ASP A 61 2.39 -9.39 4.13
CA ASP A 61 2.41 -8.87 5.50
C ASP A 61 3.47 -9.60 6.36
N SER A 62 3.63 -9.15 7.61
CA SER A 62 4.56 -9.74 8.59
C SER A 62 4.27 -11.21 8.93
N THR A 63 3.16 -11.77 8.46
CA THR A 63 2.74 -13.15 8.68
C THR A 63 2.91 -14.01 7.40
N GLY A 64 3.46 -13.43 6.32
CA GLY A 64 3.68 -14.13 5.06
C GLY A 64 2.39 -14.38 4.25
N HIS A 65 1.29 -13.71 4.61
CA HIS A 65 0.06 -13.72 3.83
C HIS A 65 0.06 -12.53 2.85
N PHE A 66 -0.60 -12.69 1.70
CA PHE A 66 -0.86 -11.55 0.85
C PHE A 66 -1.76 -10.59 1.60
N ALA A 67 -1.34 -9.32 1.71
CA ALA A 67 -2.16 -8.23 2.21
C ALA A 67 -3.34 -8.01 1.25
N ARG A 68 -4.35 -8.87 1.34
CA ARG A 68 -5.60 -8.81 0.57
C ARG A 68 -6.71 -8.13 1.37
N GLU A 69 -6.42 -7.63 2.57
CA GLU A 69 -7.34 -6.74 3.27
C GLU A 69 -7.15 -5.29 2.82
N ASN A 70 -7.98 -4.97 1.83
CA ASN A 70 -8.75 -3.74 1.70
C ASN A 70 -7.99 -2.51 1.16
N GLU A 71 -7.87 -2.47 -0.16
CA GLU A 71 -7.48 -1.29 -0.94
C GLU A 71 -8.18 -0.02 -0.43
N LYS A 72 -9.47 -0.09 -0.07
CA LYS A 72 -10.23 1.03 0.51
C LYS A 72 -9.75 1.48 1.89
N LEU A 73 -9.28 0.58 2.74
CA LEU A 73 -8.69 0.96 4.05
C LEU A 73 -7.33 1.62 3.83
N MET A 74 -6.56 1.13 2.86
CA MET A 74 -5.29 1.73 2.48
C MET A 74 -5.51 3.11 1.88
N GLU A 75 -6.45 3.26 0.96
CA GLU A 75 -6.88 4.52 0.36
C GLU A 75 -7.31 5.52 1.43
N ALA A 76 -8.26 5.15 2.31
CA ALA A 76 -8.72 6.01 3.40
C ALA A 76 -7.58 6.50 4.30
N SER A 77 -6.60 5.64 4.59
CA SER A 77 -5.45 6.00 5.41
C SER A 77 -4.46 6.95 4.67
N TYR A 78 -4.29 6.83 3.34
CA TYR A 78 -3.52 7.82 2.56
C TYR A 78 -4.26 9.16 2.50
N GLU A 79 -5.57 9.15 2.27
CA GLU A 79 -6.40 10.36 2.22
C GLU A 79 -6.31 11.14 3.55
N ILE A 80 -6.43 10.45 4.68
CA ILE A 80 -6.27 11.07 6.00
C ILE A 80 -4.84 11.62 6.19
N ALA A 81 -3.81 10.87 5.80
CA ALA A 81 -2.43 11.34 5.87
C ALA A 81 -2.20 12.58 4.99
N LEU A 82 -2.82 12.64 3.81
CA LEU A 82 -2.76 13.78 2.90
C LEU A 82 -3.43 15.01 3.49
N LEU A 83 -4.59 14.86 4.12
CA LEU A 83 -5.28 15.95 4.82
C LEU A 83 -4.42 16.53 5.95
N ILE A 84 -3.81 15.65 6.76
CA ILE A 84 -2.89 16.06 7.84
C ILE A 84 -1.71 16.86 7.28
N ALA A 85 -1.08 16.37 6.20
CA ALA A 85 0.05 17.03 5.57
C ALA A 85 -0.33 18.38 4.94
N LYS A 86 -1.47 18.45 4.25
CA LYS A 86 -1.98 19.69 3.62
C LYS A 86 -2.24 20.79 4.65
N ASP A 87 -2.77 20.42 5.81
CA ASP A 87 -3.02 21.36 6.92
C ASP A 87 -1.78 21.61 7.80
N LYS A 88 -0.61 21.09 7.37
CA LYS A 88 0.69 21.22 8.06
C LYS A 88 0.63 20.76 9.53
N LYS A 89 -0.20 19.76 9.82
CA LYS A 89 -0.33 19.19 11.17
C LYS A 89 0.72 18.12 11.41
N PRO A 90 1.15 17.90 12.67
CA PRO A 90 2.08 16.83 12.98
C PRO A 90 1.43 15.47 12.68
N HIS A 91 2.20 14.53 12.14
CA HIS A 91 1.72 13.17 11.84
C HIS A 91 1.13 12.45 13.07
N THR A 92 1.50 12.88 14.28
CA THR A 92 0.99 12.34 15.54
C THR A 92 -0.50 12.59 15.78
N ILE A 93 -1.11 13.54 15.08
CA ILE A 93 -2.54 13.83 15.20
C ILE A 93 -3.42 12.68 14.71
N GLY A 94 -2.89 11.84 13.81
CA GLY A 94 -3.60 10.69 13.26
C GLY A 94 -4.03 9.70 14.35
N GLU A 95 -3.11 9.37 15.24
CA GLU A 95 -3.36 8.42 16.34
C GLU A 95 -4.00 9.10 17.54
N SER A 96 -3.51 10.29 17.91
CA SER A 96 -3.94 10.98 19.14
C SER A 96 -5.33 11.59 19.07
N LEU A 97 -5.82 11.94 17.87
CA LEU A 97 -7.11 12.64 17.73
C LEU A 97 -7.99 12.07 16.61
N VAL A 98 -7.47 11.96 15.39
CA VAL A 98 -8.30 11.60 14.22
C VAL A 98 -8.92 10.22 14.40
N LYS A 99 -8.14 9.24 14.84
CA LYS A 99 -8.63 7.89 15.09
C LYS A 99 -9.72 7.88 16.18
N PRO A 100 -9.51 8.43 17.40
CA PRO A 100 -10.59 8.59 18.39
C PRO A 100 -11.85 9.27 17.86
N CYS A 101 -11.73 10.34 17.06
CA CYS A 101 -12.86 11.05 16.47
C CYS A 101 -13.68 10.14 15.53
N LEU A 102 -13.01 9.42 14.62
CA LEU A 102 -13.66 8.48 13.70
C LEU A 102 -14.40 7.38 14.46
N PHE A 103 -13.78 6.83 15.50
CA PHE A 103 -14.41 5.80 16.34
C PHE A 103 -15.62 6.33 17.12
N THR A 104 -15.52 7.55 17.66
CA THR A 104 -16.60 8.18 18.42
C THR A 104 -17.80 8.41 17.51
N ALA A 105 -17.59 9.06 16.36
CA ALA A 105 -18.64 9.30 15.37
C ALA A 105 -19.28 8.00 14.90
N CYS A 106 -18.46 6.97 14.60
CA CYS A 106 -18.98 5.69 14.18
C CYS A 106 -19.85 5.04 15.25
N LYS A 107 -19.37 4.97 16.50
CA LYS A 107 -20.12 4.33 17.60
C LYS A 107 -21.42 5.05 17.91
N THR A 108 -21.48 6.37 17.73
CA THR A 108 -22.66 7.17 18.02
C THR A 108 -23.72 7.09 16.91
N ILE A 109 -23.31 6.97 15.65
CA ILE A 109 -24.20 7.14 14.49
C ILE A 109 -24.45 5.82 13.74
N LEU A 110 -23.48 4.90 13.75
CA LEU A 110 -23.48 3.68 12.93
C LEU A 110 -23.58 2.41 13.79
N ASN A 111 -23.57 1.26 13.11
CA ASN A 111 -23.60 -0.05 13.74
C ASN A 111 -22.19 -0.61 14.04
N GLU A 112 -22.14 -1.65 14.87
CA GLU A 112 -20.89 -2.27 15.33
C GLU A 112 -20.04 -2.84 14.18
N GLU A 113 -20.67 -3.39 13.14
CA GLU A 113 -19.99 -3.90 11.94
C GLU A 113 -19.24 -2.78 11.20
N SER A 114 -19.85 -1.60 11.06
CA SER A 114 -19.21 -0.44 10.43
C SER A 114 -18.03 0.05 11.25
N CYS A 115 -18.14 0.02 12.58
CA CYS A 115 -17.05 0.45 13.46
C CYS A 115 -15.89 -0.54 13.49
N ALA A 116 -16.17 -1.83 13.35
CA ALA A 116 -15.13 -2.83 13.13
C ALA A 116 -14.34 -2.57 11.84
N LYS A 117 -14.99 -2.07 10.77
CA LYS A 117 -14.30 -1.68 9.52
C LYS A 117 -13.44 -0.43 9.71
N VAL A 118 -13.98 0.63 10.34
CA VAL A 118 -13.22 1.86 10.65
C VAL A 118 -12.01 1.56 11.54
N ALA A 119 -12.15 0.60 12.47
CA ALA A 119 -11.08 0.20 13.37
C ALA A 119 -9.82 -0.34 12.66
N LYS A 120 -10.01 -0.96 11.50
CA LYS A 120 -8.94 -1.52 10.69
C LYS A 120 -8.14 -0.46 9.93
N ILE A 121 -8.58 0.80 9.89
CA ILE A 121 -7.80 1.88 9.26
C ILE A 121 -6.53 2.13 10.09
N SER A 122 -5.37 1.89 9.49
CA SER A 122 -4.08 2.12 10.12
C SER A 122 -3.77 3.62 10.15
N LEU A 123 -3.86 4.23 11.34
CA LEU A 123 -3.57 5.66 11.56
C LEU A 123 -2.51 5.88 12.66
N SER A 124 -1.66 4.88 12.93
CA SER A 124 -0.57 5.07 13.92
C SER A 124 0.39 6.17 13.46
N ASN A 125 1.10 6.76 14.42
CA ASN A 125 2.09 7.82 14.14
C ASN A 125 3.07 7.40 13.03
N ASP A 126 3.63 6.19 13.12
CA ASP A 126 4.56 5.64 12.12
C ASP A 126 3.89 5.43 10.77
N THR A 127 2.63 5.00 10.76
CA THR A 127 1.88 4.77 9.51
C THR A 127 1.65 6.09 8.78
N ILE A 128 1.19 7.12 9.49
CA ILE A 128 0.90 8.42 8.89
C ILE A 128 2.18 9.06 8.39
N LYS A 129 3.25 9.04 9.19
CA LYS A 129 4.57 9.51 8.76
C LYS A 129 5.02 8.81 7.48
N ARG A 130 5.04 7.47 7.47
CA ARG A 130 5.47 6.69 6.30
C ARG A 130 4.66 7.03 5.05
N ARG A 131 3.35 7.20 5.18
CA ARG A 131 2.48 7.54 4.04
C ARG A 131 2.76 8.94 3.51
N ILE A 132 3.01 9.91 4.38
CA ILE A 132 3.43 11.27 3.99
C ILE A 132 4.76 11.19 3.23
N ASP A 133 5.74 10.45 3.76
CA ASP A 133 7.05 10.27 3.14
C ASP A 133 6.94 9.59 1.75
N GLU A 134 6.10 8.55 1.63
CA GLU A 134 5.84 7.85 0.37
C GLU A 134 5.17 8.77 -0.67
N MET A 135 4.16 9.54 -0.28
CA MET A 135 3.51 10.51 -1.18
C MET A 135 4.47 11.62 -1.61
N ALA A 136 5.32 12.12 -0.70
CA ALA A 136 6.33 13.11 -1.03
C ALA A 136 7.38 12.55 -2.00
N HIS A 137 7.80 11.30 -1.80
CA HIS A 137 8.74 10.62 -2.69
C HIS A 137 8.14 10.40 -4.09
N ASP A 138 6.88 9.98 -4.17
CA ASP A 138 6.19 9.79 -5.45
C ASP A 138 6.05 11.11 -6.22
N LEU A 139 5.62 12.18 -5.53
CA LEU A 139 5.54 13.53 -6.12
C LEU A 139 6.90 13.98 -6.66
N LYS A 140 7.99 13.76 -5.92
CA LYS A 140 9.36 14.06 -6.37
C LYS A 140 9.69 13.31 -7.65
N ASN A 141 9.40 12.00 -7.72
CA ASN A 141 9.69 11.20 -8.92
C ASN A 141 8.90 11.68 -10.13
N GLN A 142 7.62 12.02 -9.96
CA GLN A 142 6.79 12.58 -11.03
C GLN A 142 7.33 13.92 -11.54
N ILE A 143 7.79 14.79 -10.63
CA ILE A 143 8.40 16.09 -11.00
C ILE A 143 9.68 15.86 -11.80
N ILE A 144 10.58 14.98 -11.33
CA ILE A 144 11.82 14.64 -12.04
C ILE A 144 11.53 14.10 -13.44
N GLU A 145 10.54 13.21 -13.56
CA GLU A 145 10.14 12.67 -14.86
C GLU A 145 9.65 13.77 -15.81
N LYS A 146 8.85 14.71 -15.32
CA LYS A 146 8.38 15.86 -16.11
C LYS A 146 9.52 16.79 -16.52
N LEU A 147 10.46 17.07 -15.61
CA LEU A 147 11.63 17.90 -15.89
C LEU A 147 12.51 17.26 -16.97
N ASN A 148 12.78 15.96 -16.87
CA ASN A 148 13.59 15.24 -17.86
C ASN A 148 12.96 15.20 -19.26
N LYS A 149 11.63 15.30 -19.35
CA LYS A 149 10.90 15.38 -20.63
C LYS A 149 10.78 16.81 -21.16
N SER A 150 11.08 17.82 -20.34
CA SER A 150 10.92 19.21 -20.76
C SER A 150 12.16 19.67 -21.53
N PRO A 151 12.02 20.21 -22.75
CA PRO A 151 13.14 20.77 -23.49
C PRO A 151 13.68 22.06 -22.87
N PHE A 152 12.85 22.74 -22.08
CA PHE A 152 13.20 23.99 -21.39
C PHE A 152 12.56 24.00 -20.00
N PHE A 153 13.32 24.41 -19.00
CA PHE A 153 12.80 24.77 -17.68
C PHE A 153 13.70 25.86 -17.08
N SER A 154 13.14 26.65 -16.18
CA SER A 154 13.88 27.63 -15.38
C SER A 154 13.48 27.45 -13.92
N LEU A 155 14.42 27.65 -13.02
CA LEU A 155 14.17 27.72 -11.59
C LEU A 155 14.50 29.14 -11.16
N GLN A 156 13.59 29.79 -10.46
CA GLN A 156 13.88 31.09 -9.86
C GLN A 156 14.45 30.85 -8.47
N CYS A 157 15.63 31.40 -8.19
CA CYS A 157 16.25 31.36 -6.87
C CYS A 157 16.11 32.74 -6.22
N ASP A 158 15.64 32.77 -4.98
CA ASP A 158 15.55 33.99 -4.16
C ASP A 158 16.25 33.77 -2.83
N GLU A 159 17.14 34.69 -2.44
CA GLU A 159 17.85 34.65 -1.17
C GLU A 159 17.26 35.72 -0.26
N THR A 160 16.77 35.30 0.91
CA THR A 160 16.21 36.20 1.93
C THR A 160 16.91 35.96 3.26
N THR A 161 16.84 36.92 4.17
CA THR A 161 17.42 36.79 5.51
C THR A 161 16.30 36.80 6.54
N ASP A 162 16.30 35.84 7.47
CA ASP A 162 15.31 35.79 8.53
C ASP A 162 15.61 36.74 9.70
N ILE A 163 14.69 36.81 10.65
CA ILE A 163 14.81 37.64 11.86
C ILE A 163 16.02 37.28 12.73
N SER A 164 16.59 36.09 12.55
CA SER A 164 17.77 35.58 13.24
C SER A 164 19.06 35.79 12.43
N GLN A 165 19.00 36.55 11.33
CA GLN A 165 20.11 36.80 10.40
C GLN A 165 20.63 35.57 9.68
N ASN A 166 19.83 34.51 9.56
CA ASN A 166 20.18 33.36 8.74
C ASN A 166 19.72 33.57 7.30
N SER A 167 20.59 33.28 6.34
CA SER A 167 20.22 33.26 4.93
C SER A 167 19.32 32.06 4.63
N GLN A 168 18.26 32.30 3.86
CA GLN A 168 17.30 31.32 3.38
C GLN A 168 17.26 31.40 1.86
N LEU A 169 17.58 30.28 1.20
CA LEU A 169 17.50 30.15 -0.26
C LEU A 169 16.20 29.44 -0.65
N LEU A 170 15.34 30.14 -1.40
CA LEU A 170 14.07 29.66 -1.92
C LEU A 170 14.20 29.37 -3.42
N PHE A 171 13.56 28.30 -3.86
CA PHE A 171 13.45 27.94 -5.29
C PHE A 171 11.97 27.96 -5.68
N TYR A 172 11.62 28.66 -6.76
CA TYR A 172 10.28 28.75 -7.36
C TYR A 172 10.25 28.18 -8.78
#